data_AF-A0A6M3LKC5-F1
#
_entry.id   AF-A0A6M3LKC5-F1
#
_cell.length_a   1.000
_cell.length_b   1.000
_cell.length_c   1.000
_cell.angle_alpha   90.00
_cell.angle_beta   90.00
_cell.angle_gamma   90.00
#
_symmetry.space_group_name_H-M   'P 1'
#
loop_
_entity.id
_entity.type
_entity.pdbx_description
1 polymer ?
#
loop_
_entity_poly.entity_id
_entity_poly.type
_entity_poly.pdbx_seq_one_letter_code
_entity_poly.pdbx_strand_id
1 'polypeptide(L)' 'MSDVKVLNHGTIFTIQPLSEQAEDWINTNVEIPDHMRMGNILCIDHHYIETIVNAMVTEGFEVI' A
#
# COMPACT_ATOMS: atom_id res chain seq x y z
N MET A 1 6.32 -14.69 4.34
CA MET A 1 7.20 -13.94 3.42
C MET A 1 6.35 -12.78 2.98
N SER A 2 6.65 -11.59 3.46
CA SER A 2 5.70 -10.49 3.41
C SER A 2 5.53 -9.95 1.99
N ASP A 3 4.29 -9.65 1.61
CA ASP A 3 3.91 -9.12 0.30
C ASP A 3 3.93 -7.60 0.28
N VAL A 4 3.72 -6.97 1.44
CA VAL A 4 3.57 -5.52 1.57
C VAL A 4 4.29 -5.06 2.82
N LYS A 5 5.00 -3.94 2.70
CA LYS A 5 5.58 -3.23 3.84
C LYS A 5 4.89 -1.88 4.02
N VAL A 6 4.42 -1.61 5.23
CA VAL A 6 3.78 -0.34 5.60
C VAL A 6 4.65 0.39 6.62
N LEU A 7 4.95 1.66 6.36
CA LEU A 7 5.65 2.52 7.31
C LEU A 7 4.81 3.75 7.65
N ASN A 8 4.77 4.06 8.94
CA ASN A 8 4.10 5.23 9.48
C ASN A 8 5.12 6.38 9.66
N HIS A 9 4.83 7.55 9.08
CA HIS A 9 5.62 8.78 9.20
C HIS A 9 4.81 9.92 9.87
N GLY A 10 3.83 9.58 10.71
CA GLY A 10 2.90 10.50 11.36
C GLY A 10 1.57 10.57 10.62
N THR A 11 1.34 11.64 9.87
CA THR A 11 0.12 11.82 9.05
C THR A 11 0.22 11.17 7.67
N ILE A 12 1.42 10.73 7.28
CA ILE A 12 1.69 10.08 5.99
C ILE A 12 2.14 8.64 6.24
N PHE A 13 1.64 7.73 5.43
CA PHE A 13 2.06 6.34 5.37
C PHE A 13 2.66 6.02 4.01
N THR A 14 3.63 5.12 4.00
CA THR A 14 4.17 4.57 2.75
C THR A 14 3.85 3.08 2.66
N ILE A 15 3.29 2.66 1.53
CA ILE A 15 3.03 1.28 1.19
C ILE A 15 4.02 0.86 0.11
N GLN A 16 4.86 -0.12 0.41
CA GLN A 16 5.80 -0.70 -0.52
C GLN A 16 5.37 -2.13 -0.86
N PRO A 17 4.98 -2.42 -2.11
CA PRO A 17 4.80 -3.79 -2.55
C PRO A 17 6.17 -4.50 -2.61
N LEU A 18 6.20 -5.73 -2.11
CA LEU A 18 7.36 -6.62 -2.10
C LEU A 18 7.19 -7.83 -3.04
N SER A 19 5.97 -8.03 -3.55
CA SER A 19 5.64 -9.02 -4.57
C SER A 19 4.93 -8.36 -5.76
N GLU A 20 5.06 -8.96 -6.95
CA GLU A 20 4.40 -8.51 -8.18
C GLU A 20 2.86 -8.49 -8.01
N GLN A 21 2.32 -9.51 -7.33
CA GLN A 21 0.89 -9.59 -7.03
C GLN A 21 0.39 -8.41 -6.19
N ALA A 22 1.18 -7.95 -5.20
CA ALA A 22 0.82 -6.80 -4.38
C ALA A 22 0.91 -5.49 -5.18
N GLU A 23 1.90 -5.35 -6.07
CA GLU A 23 2.02 -4.19 -6.95
C GLU A 23 0.83 -4.07 -7.90
N ASP A 24 0.44 -5.18 -8.54
CA ASP A 24 -0.73 -5.26 -9.41
C ASP A 24 -2.03 -4.96 -8.67
N TRP A 25 -2.17 -5.50 -7.45
CA TRP A 25 -3.33 -5.23 -6.61
C TRP A 25 -3.43 -3.72 -6.29
N ILE A 26 -2.33 -3.09 -5.90
CA ILE A 26 -2.31 -1.64 -5.59
C ILE A 26 -2.66 -0.82 -6.84
N ASN A 27 -2.10 -1.16 -8.00
CA ASN A 27 -2.38 -0.47 -9.27
C ASN A 27 -3.83 -0.62 -9.74
N THR A 28 -4.49 -1.72 -9.37
CA THR A 28 -5.86 -2.03 -9.82
C THR A 28 -6.92 -1.48 -8.86
N ASN A 29 -6.66 -1.53 -7.55
CA ASN A 29 -7.68 -1.27 -6.52
C ASN A 29 -7.55 0.10 -5.86
N VAL A 30 -6.43 0.79 -6.04
CA VAL A 30 -6.22 2.12 -5.47
C VAL A 30 -6.14 3.14 -6.60
N GLU A 31 -6.96 4.19 -6.53
CA GLU A 31 -6.80 5.34 -7.41
C GLU A 31 -5.59 6.15 -6.95
N ILE A 32 -4.52 6.16 -7.76
CA ILE A 32 -3.22 6.72 -7.38
C ILE A 32 -2.88 7.88 -8.31
N PRO A 33 -3.02 9.13 -7.87
CA PRO A 33 -2.43 10.27 -8.55
C PRO A 33 -0.91 10.14 -8.66
N ASP A 34 -0.32 10.58 -9.77
CA ASP A 34 1.13 10.47 -10.03
C ASP A 34 2.00 11.03 -8.90
N HIS A 35 1.55 12.11 -8.24
CA HIS A 35 2.29 12.76 -7.15
C HIS A 35 2.29 11.95 -5.83
N MET A 36 1.46 10.92 -5.72
CA MET A 36 1.46 9.99 -4.58
C MET A 36 2.43 8.82 -4.79
N ARG A 37 3.04 8.69 -5.98
CA ARG A 37 4.05 7.66 -6.26
C ARG A 37 5.46 8.17 -6.02
N MET A 38 6.25 7.37 -5.32
CA MET A 38 7.70 7.55 -5.21
C MET A 38 8.38 6.25 -5.63
N GLY A 39 8.63 6.10 -6.94
CA GLY A 39 9.01 4.81 -7.51
C GLY A 39 7.87 3.81 -7.38
N ASN A 40 8.15 2.61 -6.83
CA ASN A 40 7.12 1.61 -6.55
C ASN A 40 6.39 1.83 -5.21
N ILE A 41 6.77 2.83 -4.43
CA ILE A 41 6.16 3.15 -3.14
C ILE A 41 4.95 4.06 -3.36
N LEU A 42 3.85 3.75 -2.67
CA LEU A 42 2.66 4.58 -2.60
C LEU A 42 2.66 5.38 -1.30
N CYS A 43 2.60 6.71 -1.40
CA CYS A 43 2.53 7.65 -0.29
C CYS A 43 1.08 8.12 -0.10
N ILE A 44 0.48 7.82 1.05
CA ILE A 44 -0.92 8.17 1.34
C ILE A 44 -1.06 8.86 2.68
N ASP A 45 -2.13 9.63 2.82
CA ASP A 45 -2.54 10.17 4.10
C ASP A 45 -3.12 9.06 5.02
N HIS A 46 -2.91 9.22 6.32
CA HIS A 46 -3.37 8.31 7.37
C HIS A 46 -4.87 7.97 7.35
N HIS A 47 -5.73 8.82 6.78
CA HIS A 47 -7.17 8.49 6.68
C HIS A 47 -7.46 7.30 5.75
N TYR A 48 -6.54 6.95 4.85
CA TYR A 48 -6.75 5.89 3.85
C TYR A 48 -6.09 4.56 4.22
N ILE A 49 -5.13 4.57 5.16
CA ILE A 49 -4.28 3.40 5.42
C ILE A 49 -5.07 2.20 5.93
N GLU A 50 -6.00 2.41 6.86
CA GLU A 50 -6.78 1.33 7.46
C GLU A 50 -7.62 0.59 6.42
N THR A 51 -8.31 1.35 5.55
CA THR A 51 -9.12 0.79 4.47
C THR A 51 -8.28 -0.06 3.52
N ILE A 52 -7.13 0.46 3.09
CA ILE A 52 -6.25 -0.23 2.14
C ILE A 52 -5.65 -1.50 2.77
N VAL A 53 -5.07 -1.38 3.97
CA VAL A 53 -4.45 -2.53 4.66
C VAL A 53 -5.47 -3.61 4.96
N ASN A 54 -6.67 -3.26 5.42
CA ASN A 54 -7.72 -4.24 5.72
C ASN A 54 -8.20 -4.98 4.45
N ALA A 55 -8.31 -4.29 3.31
CA ALA A 55 -8.63 -4.91 2.04
C ALA A 55 -7.54 -5.90 1.61
N MET A 56 -6.26 -5.51 1.68
CA MET A 56 -5.14 -6.40 1.35
C MET A 56 -5.09 -7.63 2.26
N VAL A 57 -5.25 -7.45 3.57
CA VAL A 57 -5.26 -8.58 4.52
C VAL A 57 -6.44 -9.52 4.25
N THR A 58 -7.62 -8.96 3.92
CA THR A 58 -8.82 -9.76 3.59
C THR A 58 -8.64 -10.60 2.34
N GLU A 59 -7.86 -10.12 1.37
CA GLU A 59 -7.53 -10.84 0.13
C GLU A 59 -6.33 -11.79 0.26
N GLY A 60 -5.69 -11.85 1.43
CA GLY A 60 -4.67 -12.84 1.76
C GLY A 60 -3.22 -12.35 1.65
N PHE A 61 -2.98 -11.05 1.50
CA PHE A 61 -1.63 -10.48 1.49
C PHE A 61 -1.03 -10.43 2.90
N GLU A 62 0.24 -10.81 3.04
CA GLU A 62 1.00 -10.69 4.29
C GLU A 62 1.61 -9.28 4.42
N VAL A 63 1.10 -8.47 5.35
CA VAL A 63 1.54 -7.08 5.59
C VAL A 63 2.47 -7.00 6.82
N ILE A 64 3.57 -6.26 6.71
CA ILE A 64 4.54 -5.99 7.80
C ILE A 64 4.83 -4.51 8.03
#